data_AF-A0A358UZH1-F1
#
_entry.id   AF-A0A358UZH1-F1
#
_cell.length_a   1.000
_cell.length_b   1.000
_cell.length_c   1.000
_cell.angle_alpha   90.00
_cell.angle_beta   90.00
_cell.angle_gamma   90.00
#
_symmetry.space_group_name_H-M   'P 1'
#
loop_
_entity.id
_entity.type
_entity.pdbx_description
1 polymer ?
#
loop_
_entity_poly.entity_id
_entity_poly.type
_entity_poly.pdbx_seq_one_letter_code
_entity_poly.pdbx_strand_id
1 'polypeptide(L)'
;MSNGTLALSIGKSSLQAHQRALETVSQNLANANTEGYARKVVNFKSNASINLPDVQGPVYFSQIGTGVSIGRIESVRDLVLNGRIRDLVGQESESEETKNILDRVEALFTGEIDIAKSMDDFFSAINDLAGAPDSLTVRSVVRARGEELTNLIRSASAGLEEIRSDLSAQVSDKVSKINTISQEFTRLNEEAGAMASAGMPTNDYEDRRQVLLEQLSEFGNVQTVSGPAESLTVLLGGQVIVQGLQSFDVTIRNDSSNSQLPQLAVGNGPNDVMTFTSGTLKAWSDLRDNVLPDIMGNLDELAITLSQSFNTIHRTGFGLDGTTGVNFFDLGSSETGETRPWSIRGSEFVPEIDKPLDGD
;
A
#
# COMPACT_ATOMS: atom_id res chain seq x y z
N MET A 1 29.63 -39.55 -53.86
CA MET A 1 28.84 -39.95 -52.68
C MET A 1 28.58 -38.79 -51.68
N SER A 2 28.53 -37.53 -52.13
CA SER A 2 28.49 -36.35 -51.23
C SER A 2 27.07 -35.74 -51.04
N ASN A 3 26.15 -35.90 -52.01
CA ASN A 3 24.83 -35.25 -51.96
C ASN A 3 23.83 -35.88 -50.96
N GLY A 4 23.89 -37.21 -50.75
CA GLY A 4 22.95 -37.90 -49.85
C GLY A 4 23.18 -37.59 -48.36
N THR A 5 24.45 -37.48 -47.96
CA THR A 5 24.84 -37.14 -46.58
C THR A 5 24.45 -35.72 -46.22
N LEU A 6 24.52 -34.79 -47.18
CA LEU A 6 24.13 -33.40 -46.98
C LEU A 6 22.61 -33.24 -46.83
N ALA A 7 21.82 -33.89 -47.68
CA ALA A 7 20.36 -33.89 -47.56
C ALA A 7 19.89 -34.53 -46.24
N LEU A 8 20.52 -35.62 -45.80
CA LEU A 8 20.23 -36.26 -44.52
C LEU A 8 20.61 -35.36 -43.33
N SER A 9 21.74 -34.65 -43.43
CA SER A 9 22.17 -33.70 -42.39
C SER A 9 21.23 -32.50 -42.29
N ILE A 10 20.75 -31.98 -43.43
CA ILE A 10 19.74 -30.92 -43.47
C ILE A 10 18.44 -31.43 -42.82
N GLY A 11 17.95 -32.60 -43.23
CA GLY A 11 16.74 -33.21 -42.66
C GLY A 11 16.84 -33.42 -41.15
N LYS A 12 17.98 -33.93 -40.66
CA LYS A 12 18.26 -34.08 -39.21
C LYS A 12 18.20 -32.74 -38.48
N SER A 13 18.89 -31.72 -39.00
CA SER A 13 18.91 -30.38 -38.36
C SER A 13 17.52 -29.74 -38.31
N SER A 14 16.73 -29.89 -39.39
CA SER A 14 15.35 -29.41 -39.45
C SER A 14 14.45 -30.11 -38.43
N LEU A 15 14.52 -31.45 -38.32
CA LEU A 15 13.73 -32.19 -37.34
C LEU A 15 14.09 -31.81 -35.90
N GLN A 16 15.39 -31.67 -35.59
CA GLN A 16 15.85 -31.27 -34.25
C GLN A 16 15.39 -29.84 -33.90
N ALA A 17 15.44 -28.91 -34.85
CA ALA A 17 14.96 -27.55 -34.64
C ALA A 17 13.44 -27.51 -34.43
N HIS A 18 12.66 -28.26 -35.19
CA HIS A 18 11.20 -28.30 -35.04
C HIS A 18 10.77 -29.06 -33.77
N GLN A 19 11.51 -30.09 -33.35
CA GLN A 19 11.27 -30.78 -32.08
C GLN A 19 11.36 -29.80 -30.90
N ARG A 20 12.43 -28.99 -30.85
CA ARG A 20 12.59 -27.94 -29.83
C ARG A 20 11.52 -26.84 -29.93
N ALA A 21 11.05 -26.52 -31.14
CA ALA A 21 9.93 -25.60 -31.32
C ALA A 21 8.62 -26.18 -30.73
N LEU A 22 8.34 -27.47 -30.94
CA LEU A 22 7.21 -28.15 -30.32
C LEU A 22 7.34 -28.25 -28.80
N GLU A 23 8.54 -28.48 -28.27
CA GLU A 23 8.82 -28.42 -26.83
C GLU A 23 8.48 -27.04 -26.26
N THR A 24 8.85 -25.95 -26.98
CA THR A 24 8.51 -24.58 -26.57
C THR A 24 7.00 -24.34 -26.60
N VAL A 25 6.30 -24.84 -27.62
CA VAL A 25 4.83 -24.80 -27.66
C VAL A 25 4.21 -25.55 -26.48
N SER A 26 4.74 -26.74 -26.14
CA SER A 26 4.28 -27.51 -24.99
C SER A 26 4.54 -26.79 -23.67
N GLN A 27 5.67 -26.10 -23.53
CA GLN A 27 5.98 -25.27 -22.36
C GLN A 27 5.03 -24.08 -22.25
N ASN A 28 4.76 -23.38 -23.36
CA ASN A 28 3.80 -22.29 -23.38
C ASN A 28 2.41 -22.76 -22.98
N LEU A 29 1.97 -23.92 -23.48
CA LEU A 29 0.67 -24.49 -23.14
C LEU A 29 0.60 -24.88 -21.66
N ALA A 30 1.64 -25.53 -21.14
CA ALA A 30 1.69 -25.97 -19.74
C ALA A 30 1.70 -24.79 -18.75
N ASN A 31 2.32 -23.68 -19.12
CA ASN A 31 2.43 -22.48 -18.27
C ASN A 31 1.49 -21.35 -18.70
N ALA A 32 0.50 -21.62 -19.56
CA ALA A 32 -0.40 -20.60 -20.08
C ALA A 32 -1.19 -19.87 -18.98
N ASN A 33 -1.40 -20.53 -17.84
CA ASN A 33 -2.10 -20.00 -16.66
C ASN A 33 -1.14 -19.69 -15.49
N THR A 34 0.18 -19.72 -15.72
CA THR A 34 1.16 -19.37 -14.69
C THR A 34 1.34 -17.86 -14.69
N GLU A 35 1.16 -17.24 -13.53
CA GLU A 35 1.33 -15.80 -13.35
C GLU A 35 2.74 -15.34 -13.75
N GLY A 36 2.83 -14.21 -14.45
CA GLY A 36 4.08 -13.66 -14.97
C GLY A 36 4.72 -14.42 -16.13
N TYR A 37 4.16 -15.53 -16.60
CA TYR A 37 4.72 -16.29 -17.71
C TYR A 37 4.56 -15.56 -19.05
N ALA A 38 5.67 -15.28 -19.73
CA ALA A 38 5.63 -14.71 -21.08
C ALA A 38 5.69 -15.81 -22.15
N ARG A 39 4.86 -15.68 -23.19
CA ARG A 39 4.88 -16.59 -24.33
C ARG A 39 6.25 -16.56 -25.00
N LYS A 40 6.86 -17.73 -25.16
CA LYS A 40 8.16 -17.91 -25.83
C LYS A 40 7.99 -18.21 -27.31
N VAL A 41 8.77 -17.55 -28.16
CA VAL A 41 8.80 -17.76 -29.61
C VAL A 41 10.19 -18.22 -30.04
N VAL A 42 10.23 -19.26 -30.87
CA VAL A 42 11.47 -19.82 -31.41
C VAL A 42 11.81 -19.14 -32.73
N ASN A 43 12.94 -18.43 -32.77
CA ASN A 43 13.47 -17.84 -33.99
C ASN A 43 14.40 -18.83 -34.68
N PHE A 44 14.00 -19.28 -35.88
CA PHE A 44 14.82 -20.14 -36.72
C PHE A 44 15.90 -19.33 -37.44
N LYS A 45 17.11 -19.88 -37.50
CA LYS A 45 18.24 -19.30 -38.23
C LYS A 45 18.79 -20.32 -39.23
N SER A 46 19.04 -19.87 -40.46
CA SER A 46 19.73 -20.71 -41.44
C SER A 46 21.17 -20.95 -41.01
N ASN A 47 21.62 -22.20 -41.09
CA ASN A 47 23.00 -22.55 -40.81
C ASN A 47 23.94 -21.93 -41.86
N ALA A 48 25.19 -21.64 -41.48
CA ALA A 48 26.16 -21.03 -42.37
C ALA A 48 26.37 -21.90 -43.63
N SER A 49 26.24 -21.27 -44.79
CA SER A 49 26.46 -21.91 -46.08
C SER A 49 27.92 -22.33 -46.24
N ILE A 50 28.15 -23.51 -46.82
CA ILE A 50 29.50 -23.96 -47.15
C ILE A 50 29.84 -23.41 -48.55
N ASN A 51 30.93 -22.67 -48.64
CA ASN A 51 31.53 -22.32 -49.92
C ASN A 51 32.38 -23.50 -50.40
N LEU A 52 32.06 -24.05 -51.56
CA LEU A 52 32.89 -25.08 -52.18
C LEU A 52 34.20 -24.44 -52.70
N PRO A 53 35.39 -24.97 -52.36
CA PRO A 53 36.63 -24.48 -52.93
C PRO A 53 36.68 -24.80 -54.43
N ASP A 54 36.71 -23.73 -55.23
CA ASP A 54 37.31 -23.63 -56.57
C ASP A 54 36.98 -24.78 -57.56
N VAL A 55 35.84 -24.67 -58.23
CA VAL A 55 35.70 -25.22 -59.58
C VAL A 55 36.09 -24.10 -60.55
N GLN A 56 37.31 -24.15 -61.08
CA GLN A 56 37.83 -23.22 -62.09
C GLN A 56 36.84 -23.13 -63.27
N GLY A 57 36.01 -22.09 -63.26
CA GLY A 57 34.99 -21.83 -64.29
C GLY A 57 34.19 -20.56 -63.97
N PRO A 58 33.75 -19.81 -65.00
CA PRO A 58 33.19 -18.48 -64.79
C PRO A 58 31.84 -18.55 -64.07
N VAL A 59 31.79 -17.91 -62.91
CA VAL A 59 30.62 -17.31 -62.24
C VAL A 59 29.45 -18.27 -61.92
N TYR A 60 29.55 -19.03 -60.82
CA TYR A 60 28.40 -19.30 -59.94
C TYR A 60 28.91 -19.62 -58.52
N PHE A 61 28.78 -18.66 -57.59
CA PHE A 61 28.92 -18.92 -56.16
C PHE A 61 27.76 -19.81 -55.70
N SER A 62 27.91 -21.13 -55.82
CA SER A 62 26.93 -22.09 -55.31
C SER A 62 27.12 -22.22 -53.80
N GLN A 63 26.52 -21.31 -53.04
CA GLN A 63 26.40 -21.43 -51.60
C GLN A 63 25.41 -22.56 -51.29
N ILE A 64 25.89 -23.67 -50.75
CA ILE A 64 25.03 -24.77 -50.33
C ILE A 64 24.55 -24.51 -48.91
N GLY A 65 23.23 -24.36 -48.73
CA GLY A 65 22.61 -24.23 -47.42
C GLY A 65 22.78 -25.51 -46.59
N THR A 66 23.16 -25.37 -45.33
CA THR A 66 23.45 -26.49 -44.41
C THR A 66 22.30 -26.76 -43.44
N GLY A 67 21.09 -26.34 -43.80
CA GLY A 67 19.86 -26.56 -43.01
C GLY A 67 19.54 -25.39 -42.08
N VAL A 68 18.80 -25.68 -41.01
CA VAL A 68 18.28 -24.70 -40.05
C VAL A 68 18.66 -25.11 -38.63
N SER A 69 18.89 -24.12 -37.78
CA SER A 69 19.03 -24.27 -36.33
C SER A 69 18.14 -23.26 -35.63
N ILE A 70 17.98 -23.42 -34.31
CA ILE A 70 17.34 -22.39 -33.49
C ILE A 70 18.37 -21.31 -33.21
N GLY A 71 18.06 -20.07 -33.56
CA GLY A 71 18.89 -18.91 -33.25
C GLY A 71 18.73 -18.49 -31.80
N ARG A 72 17.52 -18.11 -31.40
CA ARG A 72 17.18 -17.74 -30.01
C ARG A 72 15.71 -18.08 -29.71
N ILE A 73 15.43 -18.39 -28.46
CA ILE A 73 14.06 -18.42 -27.93
C ILE A 73 13.86 -17.10 -27.21
N GLU A 74 12.84 -16.35 -27.59
CA GLU A 74 12.57 -15.01 -27.06
C GLU A 74 11.20 -14.97 -26.37
N SER A 75 11.13 -14.35 -25.20
CA SER A 75 9.86 -14.02 -24.56
C SER A 75 9.21 -12.84 -25.28
N VAL A 76 7.94 -12.99 -25.66
CA VAL A 76 7.14 -11.92 -26.24
C VAL A 76 6.55 -11.10 -25.11
N ARG A 77 6.98 -9.84 -24.98
CA ARG A 77 6.47 -8.90 -23.98
C ARG A 77 6.16 -7.55 -24.60
N ASP A 78 5.10 -6.92 -24.10
CA ASP A 78 4.79 -5.53 -24.39
C ASP A 78 5.14 -4.70 -23.15
N LEU A 79 6.27 -3.99 -23.22
CA LEU A 79 6.79 -3.21 -22.09
C LEU A 79 5.86 -2.03 -21.74
N VAL A 80 5.11 -1.51 -22.70
CA VAL A 80 4.14 -0.42 -22.47
C VAL A 80 2.93 -0.97 -21.74
N LEU A 81 2.43 -2.14 -22.16
CA LEU A 81 1.33 -2.81 -21.47
C LEU A 81 1.72 -3.21 -20.05
N ASN A 82 2.91 -3.79 -19.85
CA ASN A 82 3.41 -4.13 -18.51
C ASN A 82 3.53 -2.90 -17.60
N GLY A 83 3.95 -1.76 -18.16
CA GLY A 83 3.93 -0.49 -17.43
C GLY A 83 2.53 -0.11 -16.96
N ARG A 84 1.54 -0.16 -17.87
CA ARG A 84 0.15 0.13 -17.54
C ARG A 84 -0.45 -0.84 -16.53
N ILE A 85 -0.10 -2.12 -16.60
CA ILE A 85 -0.54 -3.13 -15.63
C ILE A 85 -0.05 -2.73 -14.23
N ARG A 86 1.23 -2.40 -14.07
CA ARG A 86 1.78 -1.95 -12.77
C ARG A 86 1.07 -0.69 -12.25
N ASP A 87 0.81 0.28 -13.12
CA ASP A 87 0.08 1.49 -12.74
C ASP A 87 -1.35 1.19 -12.26
N LEU A 88 -2.03 0.24 -12.92
CA LEU A 88 -3.38 -0.19 -12.55
C LEU A 88 -3.39 -1.02 -11.26
N VAL A 89 -2.43 -1.93 -11.08
CA VAL A 89 -2.27 -2.71 -9.83
C VAL A 89 -2.06 -1.77 -8.65
N GLY A 90 -1.24 -0.72 -8.82
CA GLY A 90 -1.06 0.30 -7.79
C GLY A 90 -2.35 1.07 -7.47
N GLN A 91 -3.14 1.45 -8.47
CA GLN A 91 -4.42 2.15 -8.27
C GLN A 91 -5.50 1.26 -7.63
N GLU A 92 -5.55 0.00 -8.04
CA GLU A 92 -6.44 -1.02 -7.46
C GLU A 92 -6.11 -1.23 -5.99
N SER A 93 -4.83 -1.46 -5.68
CA SER A 93 -4.33 -1.66 -4.31
C SER A 93 -4.61 -0.45 -3.41
N GLU A 94 -4.42 0.77 -3.94
CA GLU A 94 -4.76 2.01 -3.23
C GLU A 94 -6.26 2.10 -2.92
N SER A 95 -7.11 1.82 -3.91
CA SER A 95 -8.57 1.93 -3.77
C SER A 95 -9.13 0.86 -2.83
N GLU A 96 -8.62 -0.36 -2.92
CA GLU A 96 -9.02 -1.48 -2.07
C GLU A 96 -8.65 -1.22 -0.61
N GLU A 97 -7.42 -0.81 -0.33
CA GLU A 97 -6.99 -0.45 1.03
C GLU A 97 -7.77 0.75 1.57
N THR A 98 -8.00 1.78 0.74
CA THR A 98 -8.80 2.93 1.13
C THR A 98 -10.20 2.52 1.55
N LYS A 99 -10.86 1.68 0.74
CA LYS A 99 -12.18 1.15 1.07
C LYS A 99 -12.13 0.35 2.38
N ASN A 100 -11.20 -0.60 2.51
CA ASN A 100 -11.12 -1.46 3.70
C ASN A 100 -10.98 -0.65 5.00
N ILE A 101 -10.19 0.42 4.98
CA ILE A 101 -10.03 1.30 6.14
C ILE A 101 -11.26 2.17 6.37
N LEU A 102 -11.86 2.74 5.31
CA LEU A 102 -13.08 3.54 5.46
C LEU A 102 -14.27 2.70 5.95
N ASP A 103 -14.38 1.43 5.54
CA ASP A 103 -15.39 0.50 6.06
C ASP A 103 -15.19 0.26 7.58
N ARG A 104 -13.93 0.17 8.05
CA ARG A 104 -13.62 0.11 9.50
C ARG A 104 -14.01 1.40 10.22
N VAL A 105 -13.77 2.55 9.60
CA VAL A 105 -14.15 3.86 10.16
C VAL A 105 -15.68 3.99 10.22
N GLU A 106 -16.40 3.62 9.16
CA GLU A 106 -17.87 3.64 9.12
C GLU A 106 -18.46 2.74 10.21
N ALA A 107 -17.85 1.59 10.48
CA ALA A 107 -18.27 0.69 11.56
C ALA A 107 -18.19 1.32 12.96
N LEU A 108 -17.37 2.37 13.17
CA LEU A 108 -17.31 3.11 14.44
C LEU A 108 -18.51 4.06 14.64
N PHE A 109 -19.21 4.41 13.56
CA PHE A 109 -20.32 5.37 13.56
C PHE A 109 -21.66 4.75 13.17
N THR A 110 -21.71 3.43 12.95
CA THR A 110 -22.92 2.72 12.52
C THR A 110 -23.29 1.62 13.51
N GLY A 111 -24.59 1.30 13.59
CA GLY A 111 -25.12 0.25 14.47
C GLY A 111 -25.61 0.74 15.84
N GLU A 112 -25.14 0.14 16.92
CA GLU A 112 -25.53 0.50 18.30
C GLU A 112 -24.86 1.80 18.80
N ILE A 113 -23.82 2.27 18.10
CA ILE A 113 -23.06 3.49 18.40
C ILE A 113 -23.58 4.62 17.50
N ASP A 114 -24.75 5.15 17.83
CA ASP A 114 -25.36 6.28 17.13
C ASP A 114 -25.28 7.54 18.01
N ILE A 115 -24.26 8.37 17.74
CA ILE A 115 -24.04 9.63 18.45
C ILE A 115 -25.22 10.59 18.25
N ALA A 116 -25.85 10.60 17.07
CA ALA A 116 -26.98 11.48 16.81
C ALA A 116 -28.20 11.08 17.64
N LYS A 117 -28.53 9.78 17.68
CA LYS A 117 -29.59 9.27 18.54
C LYS A 117 -29.32 9.52 20.03
N SER A 118 -28.08 9.30 20.47
CA SER A 118 -27.69 9.56 21.87
C SER A 118 -27.82 11.04 22.25
N MET A 119 -27.54 11.95 21.30
CA MET A 119 -27.78 13.38 21.46
C MET A 119 -29.28 13.70 21.61
N ASP A 120 -30.12 13.11 20.77
CA ASP A 120 -31.58 13.27 20.85
C ASP A 120 -32.15 12.74 22.18
N ASP A 121 -31.66 11.59 22.65
CA ASP A 121 -32.04 10.99 23.93
C ASP A 121 -31.61 11.87 25.11
N PHE A 122 -30.42 12.48 25.04
CA PHE A 122 -29.93 13.44 26.04
C PHE A 122 -30.82 14.68 26.11
N PHE A 123 -31.11 15.33 24.98
CA PHE A 123 -31.98 16.52 24.97
C PHE A 123 -33.43 16.21 25.34
N SER A 124 -33.92 15.00 25.03
CA SER A 124 -35.23 14.53 25.48
C SER A 124 -35.28 14.42 27.01
N ALA A 125 -34.24 13.85 27.64
CA ALA A 125 -34.15 13.77 29.10
C ALA A 125 -34.08 15.16 29.75
N ILE A 126 -33.40 16.13 29.12
CA ILE A 126 -33.38 17.53 29.59
C ILE A 126 -34.78 18.16 29.53
N ASN A 127 -35.56 17.86 28.50
CA ASN A 127 -36.94 18.36 28.36
C ASN A 127 -37.84 17.78 29.46
N ASP A 128 -37.71 16.48 29.77
CA ASP A 128 -38.41 15.85 30.87
C ASP A 128 -38.04 16.48 32.22
N LEU A 129 -36.75 16.83 32.41
CA LEU A 129 -36.28 17.53 33.61
C LEU A 129 -36.92 18.92 33.76
N ALA A 130 -37.16 19.64 32.65
CA ALA A 130 -37.85 20.93 32.70
C ALA A 130 -39.30 20.80 33.21
N GLY A 131 -39.95 19.65 32.99
CA GLY A 131 -41.28 19.33 33.51
C GLY A 131 -41.30 18.93 35.00
N ALA A 132 -40.19 18.40 35.53
CA ALA A 132 -40.08 17.93 36.91
C ALA A 132 -38.69 18.22 37.53
N PRO A 133 -38.34 19.51 37.75
CA PRO A 133 -36.99 19.91 38.12
C PRO A 133 -36.53 19.46 39.51
N ASP A 134 -37.47 19.17 40.42
CA ASP A 134 -37.18 18.73 41.80
C ASP A 134 -37.06 17.20 41.92
N SER A 135 -37.30 16.47 40.83
CA SER A 135 -37.27 15.01 40.82
C SER A 135 -35.84 14.47 40.69
N LEU A 136 -35.32 13.88 41.77
CA LEU A 136 -34.02 13.20 41.78
C LEU A 136 -33.93 12.09 40.74
N THR A 137 -35.03 11.38 40.49
CA THR A 137 -35.09 10.32 39.47
C THR A 137 -34.85 10.88 38.08
N VAL A 138 -35.48 11.99 37.71
CA VAL A 138 -35.35 12.59 36.38
C VAL A 138 -33.96 13.20 36.18
N ARG A 139 -33.39 13.83 37.22
CA ARG A 139 -31.99 14.30 37.22
C ARG A 139 -30.99 13.16 37.01
N SER A 140 -31.21 12.02 37.66
CA SER A 140 -30.38 10.82 37.48
C SER A 140 -30.42 10.31 36.03
N VAL A 141 -31.59 10.34 35.39
CA VAL A 141 -31.74 9.97 33.97
C VAL A 141 -30.95 10.92 33.06
N VAL A 142 -31.04 12.24 33.27
CA VAL A 142 -30.25 13.23 32.53
C VAL A 142 -28.75 12.97 32.66
N ARG A 143 -28.27 12.71 33.88
CA ARG A 143 -26.87 12.36 34.12
C ARG A 143 -26.47 11.11 33.35
N ALA A 144 -27.26 10.04 33.44
CA ALA A 144 -26.97 8.78 32.76
C ALA A 144 -26.94 8.94 31.23
N ARG A 145 -27.86 9.71 30.64
CA ARG A 145 -27.84 10.03 29.19
C ARG A 145 -26.66 10.89 28.79
N GLY A 146 -26.28 11.82 29.65
CA GLY A 146 -25.02 12.56 29.52
C GLY A 146 -23.85 11.57 29.42
N GLU A 147 -23.65 10.72 30.43
CA GLU A 147 -22.56 9.72 30.49
C GLU A 147 -22.53 8.79 29.27
N GLU A 148 -23.69 8.33 28.81
CA GLU A 148 -23.80 7.50 27.61
C GLU A 148 -23.27 8.23 26.37
N LEU A 149 -23.72 9.46 26.13
CA LEU A 149 -23.25 10.28 25.00
C LEU A 149 -21.74 10.51 25.05
N THR A 150 -21.19 10.82 26.23
CA THR A 150 -19.75 11.08 26.39
C THR A 150 -18.91 9.83 26.14
N ASN A 151 -19.40 8.67 26.58
CA ASN A 151 -18.75 7.39 26.36
C ASN A 151 -18.77 6.97 24.89
N LEU A 152 -19.84 7.25 24.15
CA LEU A 152 -19.91 6.96 22.71
C LEU A 152 -18.90 7.81 21.92
N ILE A 153 -18.83 9.13 22.19
CA ILE A 153 -17.85 10.03 21.56
C ILE A 153 -16.42 9.57 21.87
N ARG A 154 -16.13 9.21 23.13
CA ARG A 154 -14.80 8.71 23.54
C ARG A 154 -14.47 7.39 22.85
N SER A 155 -15.43 6.49 22.71
CA SER A 155 -15.23 5.19 22.06
C SER A 155 -14.93 5.35 20.56
N ALA A 156 -15.65 6.25 19.88
CA ALA A 156 -15.37 6.58 18.48
C ALA A 156 -13.97 7.20 18.31
N SER A 157 -13.60 8.15 19.18
CA SER A 157 -12.26 8.76 19.18
C SER A 157 -11.15 7.73 19.40
N ALA A 158 -11.32 6.83 20.38
CA ALA A 158 -10.36 5.76 20.65
C ALA A 158 -10.23 4.78 19.48
N GLY A 159 -11.34 4.41 18.83
CA GLY A 159 -11.33 3.54 17.65
C GLY A 159 -10.61 4.18 16.46
N LEU A 160 -10.77 5.49 16.23
CA LEU A 160 -10.05 6.21 15.17
C LEU A 160 -8.53 6.21 15.43
N GLU A 161 -8.11 6.44 16.67
CA GLU A 161 -6.69 6.43 17.03
C GLU A 161 -6.09 5.02 16.95
N GLU A 162 -6.86 3.98 17.29
CA GLU A 162 -6.46 2.58 17.09
C GLU A 162 -6.23 2.27 15.60
N ILE A 163 -7.18 2.63 14.72
CA ILE A 163 -7.02 2.47 13.27
C ILE A 163 -5.75 3.20 12.77
N ARG A 164 -5.51 4.42 13.24
CA ARG A 164 -4.34 5.22 12.86
C ARG A 164 -3.02 4.61 13.33
N SER A 165 -3.00 4.06 14.55
CA SER A 165 -1.85 3.35 15.12
C SER A 165 -1.58 2.06 14.36
N ASP A 166 -2.62 1.29 14.03
CA ASP A 166 -2.52 0.06 13.23
C ASP A 166 -1.89 0.31 11.87
N LEU A 167 -2.31 1.37 11.18
CA LEU A 167 -1.72 1.76 9.89
C LEU A 167 -0.22 2.03 10.05
N SER A 168 0.18 2.72 11.12
CA SER A 168 1.59 3.01 11.39
C SER A 168 2.41 1.75 11.68
N ALA A 169 1.84 0.79 12.41
CA ALA A 169 2.49 -0.49 12.70
C ALA A 169 2.69 -1.33 11.43
N GLN A 170 1.67 -1.39 10.57
CA GLN A 170 1.72 -2.19 9.34
C GLN A 170 2.73 -1.66 8.31
N VAL A 171 3.07 -0.36 8.35
CA VAL A 171 4.09 0.22 7.45
C VAL A 171 5.43 -0.51 7.61
N SER A 172 5.81 -0.91 8.82
CA SER A 172 7.06 -1.65 9.08
C SER A 172 7.10 -2.99 8.34
N ASP A 173 5.98 -3.71 8.32
CA ASP A 173 5.88 -5.00 7.64
C ASP A 173 5.97 -4.83 6.12
N LYS A 174 5.34 -3.79 5.56
CA LYS A 174 5.43 -3.46 4.14
C LYS A 174 6.85 -3.06 3.73
N VAL A 175 7.55 -2.27 4.56
CA VAL A 175 8.96 -1.91 4.35
C VAL A 175 9.85 -3.16 4.34
N SER A 176 9.66 -4.08 5.28
CA SER A 176 10.39 -5.35 5.33
C SER A 176 10.18 -6.20 4.06
N LYS A 177 8.94 -6.26 3.56
CA LYS A 177 8.61 -6.93 2.30
C LYS A 177 9.28 -6.26 1.10
N ILE A 178 9.25 -4.94 1.00
CA ILE A 178 9.92 -4.18 -0.07
C ILE A 178 11.42 -4.47 -0.08
N ASN A 179 12.07 -4.48 1.08
CA ASN A 179 13.50 -4.76 1.18
C ASN A 179 13.82 -6.22 0.77
N THR A 180 12.98 -7.17 1.16
CA THR A 180 13.10 -8.58 0.75
C THR A 180 12.97 -8.74 -0.77
N ILE A 181 11.96 -8.09 -1.38
CA ILE A 181 11.77 -8.13 -2.84
C ILE A 181 12.95 -7.44 -3.55
N SER A 182 13.47 -6.35 -3.01
CA SER A 182 14.63 -5.63 -3.58
C SER A 182 15.90 -6.49 -3.58
N GLN A 183 16.12 -7.26 -2.51
CA GLN A 183 17.22 -8.22 -2.42
C GLN A 183 17.05 -9.38 -3.40
N GLU A 184 15.84 -9.94 -3.51
CA GLU A 184 15.56 -10.99 -4.50
C GLU A 184 15.75 -10.49 -5.93
N PHE A 185 15.29 -9.27 -6.23
CA PHE A 185 15.47 -8.65 -7.54
C PHE A 185 16.95 -8.47 -7.88
N THR A 186 17.76 -8.07 -6.91
CA THR A 186 19.21 -7.94 -7.06
C THR A 186 19.87 -9.27 -7.40
N ARG A 187 19.47 -10.36 -6.73
CA ARG A 187 19.94 -11.72 -7.04
C ARG A 187 19.54 -12.14 -8.46
N LEU A 188 18.31 -11.83 -8.90
CA LEU A 188 17.88 -12.10 -10.27
C LEU A 188 18.67 -11.30 -11.31
N ASN A 189 19.03 -10.04 -11.02
CA ASN A 189 19.90 -9.25 -11.89
C ASN A 189 21.30 -9.87 -12.02
N GLU A 190 21.86 -10.40 -10.93
CA GLU A 190 23.16 -11.09 -10.94
C GLU A 190 23.12 -12.37 -11.78
N GLU A 191 22.12 -13.23 -11.53
CA GLU A 191 21.95 -14.50 -12.24
C GLU A 191 21.67 -14.26 -13.74
N ALA A 192 20.83 -13.26 -14.07
CA ALA A 192 20.55 -12.88 -15.46
C ALA A 192 21.80 -12.35 -16.16
N GLY A 193 22.58 -11.48 -15.51
CA GLY A 193 23.82 -10.93 -16.07
C GLY A 193 24.89 -12.00 -16.32
N ALA A 194 25.02 -12.97 -15.42
CA ALA A 194 25.93 -14.11 -15.58
C ALA A 194 25.52 -15.00 -16.76
N MET A 195 24.23 -15.30 -16.89
CA MET A 195 23.69 -16.10 -18.00
C MET A 195 23.81 -15.38 -19.34
N ALA A 196 23.52 -14.09 -19.39
CA ALA A 196 23.70 -13.26 -20.58
C ALA A 196 25.17 -13.22 -21.02
N SER A 197 26.11 -13.08 -20.07
CA SER A 197 27.55 -13.08 -20.35
C SER A 197 28.05 -14.43 -20.88
N ALA A 198 27.42 -15.53 -20.44
CA ALA A 198 27.67 -16.88 -20.97
C ALA A 198 26.96 -17.16 -22.31
N GLY A 199 26.22 -16.19 -22.87
CA GLY A 199 25.43 -16.35 -24.09
C GLY A 199 24.22 -17.28 -23.93
N MET A 200 23.78 -17.53 -22.70
CA MET A 200 22.64 -18.37 -22.38
C MET A 200 21.34 -17.54 -22.29
N PRO A 201 20.16 -18.15 -22.54
CA PRO A 201 18.88 -17.44 -22.46
C PRO A 201 18.54 -16.95 -21.04
N THR A 202 18.01 -15.73 -20.92
CA THR A 202 17.65 -15.07 -19.65
C THR A 202 16.14 -14.96 -19.40
N ASN A 203 15.32 -15.50 -20.31
CA ASN A 203 13.87 -15.31 -20.33
C ASN A 203 13.18 -15.60 -18.98
N ASP A 204 13.56 -16.67 -18.29
CA ASP A 204 12.93 -17.07 -17.02
C ASP A 204 13.25 -16.08 -15.88
N TYR A 205 14.44 -15.48 -15.89
CA TYR A 205 14.83 -14.46 -14.92
C TYR A 205 14.06 -13.16 -15.15
N GLU A 206 13.84 -12.81 -16.41
CA GLU A 206 13.05 -11.65 -16.78
C GLU A 206 11.56 -11.84 -16.42
N ASP A 207 10.99 -13.04 -16.59
CA ASP A 207 9.62 -13.33 -16.16
C ASP A 207 9.48 -13.19 -14.63
N ARG A 208 10.44 -13.73 -13.86
CA ARG A 208 10.46 -13.55 -12.39
C ARG A 208 10.64 -12.10 -11.97
N ARG A 209 11.51 -11.34 -12.64
CA ARG A 209 11.66 -9.90 -12.39
C ARG A 209 10.35 -9.15 -12.64
N GLN A 210 9.59 -9.53 -13.68
CA GLN A 210 8.31 -8.90 -13.96
C GLN A 210 7.29 -9.14 -12.83
N VAL A 211 7.23 -10.35 -12.27
CA VAL A 211 6.38 -10.66 -11.10
C VAL A 211 6.78 -9.79 -9.90
N LEU A 212 8.08 -9.69 -9.61
CA LEU A 212 8.54 -8.84 -8.50
C LEU A 212 8.22 -7.36 -8.72
N LEU A 213 8.25 -6.86 -9.96
CA LEU A 213 7.85 -5.48 -10.27
C LEU A 213 6.35 -5.24 -10.08
N GLU A 214 5.52 -6.25 -10.38
CA GLU A 214 4.08 -6.19 -10.13
C GLU A 214 3.79 -6.21 -8.62
N GLN A 215 4.46 -7.08 -7.85
CA GLN A 215 4.37 -7.06 -6.39
C GLN A 215 4.82 -5.74 -5.77
N LEU A 216 5.91 -5.15 -6.29
CA LEU A 216 6.34 -3.81 -5.84
C LEU A 216 5.30 -2.73 -6.18
N SER A 217 4.56 -2.89 -7.29
CA SER A 217 3.55 -1.93 -7.71
C SER A 217 2.31 -1.90 -6.81
N GLU A 218 2.03 -2.98 -6.08
CA GLU A 218 1.01 -3.01 -5.02
C GLU A 218 1.35 -2.03 -3.88
N PHE A 219 2.65 -1.86 -3.58
CA PHE A 219 3.09 -0.97 -2.50
C PHE A 219 3.15 0.49 -2.93
N GLY A 220 3.56 0.76 -4.17
CA GLY A 220 3.78 2.11 -4.65
C GLY A 220 4.03 2.22 -6.15
N ASN A 221 4.21 3.44 -6.64
CA ASN A 221 4.57 3.68 -8.04
C ASN A 221 5.99 3.17 -8.34
N VAL A 222 6.09 2.25 -9.31
CA VAL A 222 7.35 1.60 -9.71
C VAL A 222 7.78 2.06 -11.10
N GLN A 223 9.04 2.47 -11.24
CA GLN A 223 9.66 2.77 -12.52
C GLN A 223 10.91 1.93 -12.71
N THR A 224 11.20 1.57 -13.96
CA THR A 224 12.39 0.79 -14.29
C THR A 224 13.21 1.46 -15.38
N VAL A 225 14.53 1.34 -15.26
CA VAL A 225 15.49 1.83 -16.23
C VAL A 225 16.46 0.70 -16.58
N SER A 226 16.59 0.41 -17.88
CA SER A 226 17.57 -0.57 -18.37
C SER A 226 19.00 -0.11 -18.10
N GLY A 227 19.76 -0.96 -17.42
CA GLY A 227 21.17 -0.78 -17.15
C GLY A 227 22.07 -1.59 -18.10
N PRO A 228 23.39 -1.55 -17.89
CA PRO A 228 24.34 -2.38 -18.63
C PRO A 228 24.14 -3.87 -18.35
N ALA A 229 24.58 -4.74 -19.28
CA ALA A 229 24.65 -6.19 -19.09
C ALA A 229 23.34 -6.86 -18.60
N GLU A 230 22.20 -6.49 -19.22
CA GLU A 230 20.86 -7.03 -18.89
C GLU A 230 20.36 -6.74 -17.46
N SER A 231 21.01 -5.81 -16.75
CA SER A 231 20.57 -5.36 -15.43
C SER A 231 19.44 -4.32 -15.50
N LEU A 232 18.61 -4.28 -14.47
CA LEU A 232 17.53 -3.29 -14.33
C LEU A 232 17.75 -2.47 -13.06
N THR A 233 17.59 -1.15 -13.19
CA THR A 233 17.45 -0.23 -12.06
C THR A 233 15.97 -0.07 -11.74
N VAL A 234 15.59 -0.16 -10.48
CA VAL A 234 14.21 -0.05 -10.01
C VAL A 234 14.08 1.17 -9.10
N LEU A 235 13.11 2.01 -9.41
CA LEU A 235 12.71 3.15 -8.60
C LEU A 235 11.34 2.88 -8.01
N LEU A 236 11.17 3.18 -6.73
CA LEU A 236 9.90 3.10 -6.00
C LEU A 236 9.69 4.44 -5.28
N GLY A 237 8.51 5.03 -5.41
CA GLY A 237 8.21 6.32 -4.75
C GLY A 237 9.20 7.43 -5.13
N GLY A 238 9.75 7.39 -6.35
CA GLY A 238 10.76 8.35 -6.84
C GLY A 238 12.20 8.09 -6.39
N GLN A 239 12.47 7.08 -5.56
CA GLN A 239 13.81 6.75 -5.05
C GLN A 239 14.32 5.42 -5.64
N VAL A 240 15.62 5.31 -5.83
CA VAL A 240 16.25 4.08 -6.33
C VAL A 240 16.34 3.06 -5.19
N ILE A 241 15.67 1.92 -5.35
CA ILE A 241 15.72 0.80 -4.39
C ILE A 241 16.60 -0.35 -4.87
N VAL A 242 16.81 -0.45 -6.19
CA VAL A 242 17.75 -1.41 -6.80
C VAL A 242 18.50 -0.72 -7.92
N GLN A 243 19.82 -0.85 -7.92
CA GLN A 243 20.69 -0.40 -8.99
C GLN A 243 21.64 -1.52 -9.39
N GLY A 244 21.33 -2.19 -10.50
CA GLY A 244 22.16 -3.29 -11.00
C GLY A 244 22.24 -4.43 -9.99
N LEU A 245 23.40 -4.59 -9.35
CA LEU A 245 23.69 -5.64 -8.37
C LEU A 245 23.63 -5.17 -6.91
N GLN A 246 23.10 -3.97 -6.66
CA GLN A 246 22.96 -3.42 -5.32
C GLN A 246 21.50 -3.10 -5.02
N SER A 247 21.04 -3.47 -3.83
CA SER A 247 19.78 -3.00 -3.25
C SER A 247 20.04 -1.94 -2.20
N PHE A 248 19.15 -0.97 -2.10
CA PHE A 248 19.16 0.05 -1.05
C PHE A 248 17.94 -0.15 -0.15
N ASP A 249 18.18 -0.26 1.14
CA ASP A 249 17.11 -0.52 2.10
C ASP A 249 16.23 0.70 2.29
N VAL A 250 14.93 0.49 2.21
CA VAL A 250 13.91 1.45 2.65
C VAL A 250 13.87 1.43 4.18
N THR A 251 13.85 2.61 4.77
CA THR A 251 13.82 2.81 6.22
C THR A 251 12.69 3.75 6.62
N ILE A 252 12.20 3.58 7.84
CA ILE A 252 11.22 4.49 8.44
C ILE A 252 12.00 5.58 9.17
N ARG A 253 11.76 6.83 8.78
CA ARG A 253 12.28 8.03 9.45
C ARG A 253 11.18 8.73 10.21
N ASN A 254 11.46 9.04 11.47
CA ASN A 254 10.67 10.00 12.22
C ASN A 254 11.27 11.39 11.99
N ASP A 255 10.53 12.29 11.33
CA ASP A 255 10.98 13.67 11.17
C ASP A 255 10.81 14.41 12.50
N SER A 256 11.92 14.84 13.10
CA SER A 256 11.93 15.58 14.36
C SER A 256 11.46 17.03 14.21
N SER A 257 11.26 17.53 12.99
CA SER A 257 11.08 18.96 12.71
C SER A 257 9.67 19.40 12.32
N ASN A 258 8.83 18.54 11.72
CA ASN A 258 7.50 19.01 11.28
C ASN A 258 6.36 17.97 11.24
N SER A 259 6.59 16.71 11.62
CA SER A 259 5.50 15.78 11.83
C SER A 259 6.00 14.59 12.61
N GLN A 260 5.38 14.26 13.75
CA GLN A 260 5.62 12.98 14.44
C GLN A 260 5.18 11.76 13.59
N LEU A 261 4.82 11.96 12.32
CA LEU A 261 4.37 10.90 11.42
C LEU A 261 5.58 10.29 10.70
N PRO A 262 5.73 8.96 10.73
CA PRO A 262 6.84 8.28 10.08
C PRO A 262 6.76 8.45 8.56
N GLN A 263 7.90 8.83 7.96
CA GLN A 263 8.13 8.93 6.53
C GLN A 263 9.02 7.76 6.06
N LEU A 264 8.89 7.36 4.80
CA LEU A 264 9.77 6.35 4.20
C LEU A 264 10.89 7.03 3.43
N ALA A 265 12.10 6.50 3.56
CA ALA A 265 13.29 7.04 2.91
C ALA A 265 14.30 5.94 2.56
N VAL A 266 15.12 6.22 1.53
CA VAL A 266 16.27 5.38 1.15
C VAL A 266 17.56 6.13 1.48
N GLY A 267 17.96 6.09 2.75
CA GLY A 267 19.11 6.85 3.26
C GLY A 267 18.73 7.92 4.28
N ASN A 268 19.66 8.85 4.53
CA ASN A 268 19.58 9.85 5.61
C ASN A 268 19.57 11.32 5.12
N GLY A 269 19.69 11.55 3.82
CA GLY A 269 19.60 12.87 3.20
C GLY A 269 18.17 13.39 3.11
N PRO A 270 17.97 14.72 3.00
CA PRO A 270 16.65 15.32 2.83
C PRO A 270 15.98 15.00 1.48
N ASN A 271 16.78 14.64 0.46
CA ASN A 271 16.29 14.23 -0.86
C ASN A 271 16.01 12.72 -0.94
N ASP A 272 16.20 11.97 0.14
CA ASP A 272 16.07 10.51 0.17
C ASP A 272 14.63 10.08 0.53
N VAL A 273 13.75 11.05 0.83
CA VAL A 273 12.34 10.79 1.16
C VAL A 273 11.61 10.27 -0.07
N MET A 274 10.85 9.20 0.15
CA MET A 274 10.01 8.59 -0.88
C MET A 274 8.67 9.30 -0.96
N THR A 275 8.22 9.60 -2.17
CA THR A 275 6.90 10.18 -2.44
C THR A 275 6.09 9.19 -3.26
N PHE A 276 5.06 8.63 -2.64
CA PHE A 276 4.16 7.68 -3.30
C PHE A 276 3.04 8.43 -4.02
N THR A 277 2.78 8.05 -5.27
CA THR A 277 1.67 8.61 -6.06
C THR A 277 0.52 7.64 -6.25
N SER A 278 0.72 6.37 -5.90
CA SER A 278 -0.26 5.29 -5.96
C SER A 278 0.14 4.16 -5.00
N GLY A 279 -0.68 3.11 -4.89
CA GLY A 279 -0.38 1.91 -4.10
C GLY A 279 -0.83 1.98 -2.64
N THR A 280 -0.68 0.86 -1.94
CA THR A 280 -1.10 0.73 -0.53
C THR A 280 -0.43 1.75 0.40
N LEU A 281 0.84 2.10 0.17
CA LEU A 281 1.55 3.09 1.01
C LEU A 281 1.04 4.52 0.80
N LYS A 282 0.52 4.83 -0.39
CA LYS A 282 -0.15 6.11 -0.66
C LYS A 282 -1.47 6.19 0.11
N ALA A 283 -2.32 5.17 -0.02
CA ALA A 283 -3.59 5.10 0.71
C ALA A 283 -3.38 5.28 2.22
N TRP A 284 -2.45 4.52 2.80
CA TRP A 284 -2.19 4.57 4.24
C TRP A 284 -1.65 5.92 4.71
N SER A 285 -0.72 6.53 3.95
CA SER A 285 -0.22 7.87 4.28
C SER A 285 -1.35 8.91 4.24
N ASP A 286 -2.20 8.87 3.21
CA ASP A 286 -3.30 9.82 3.08
C ASP A 286 -4.34 9.67 4.19
N LEU A 287 -4.70 8.42 4.52
CA LEU A 287 -5.66 8.13 5.57
C LEU A 287 -5.12 8.53 6.95
N ARG A 288 -3.87 8.18 7.24
CA ARG A 288 -3.23 8.46 8.54
C ARG A 288 -2.96 9.95 8.76
N ASP A 289 -2.58 10.67 7.70
CA ASP A 289 -2.05 12.03 7.81
C ASP A 289 -3.09 13.11 7.51
N ASN A 290 -4.13 12.79 6.73
CA ASN A 290 -5.16 13.75 6.34
C ASN A 290 -6.56 13.29 6.78
N VAL A 291 -7.04 12.14 6.29
CA VAL A 291 -8.46 11.77 6.44
C VAL A 291 -8.85 11.46 7.89
N LEU A 292 -8.10 10.60 8.60
CA LEU A 292 -8.40 10.26 9.98
C LEU A 292 -8.25 11.48 10.91
N PRO A 293 -7.18 12.29 10.82
CA PRO A 293 -7.10 13.55 11.56
C PRO A 293 -8.27 14.50 11.30
N ASP A 294 -8.76 14.62 10.06
CA ASP A 294 -9.92 15.46 9.74
C ASP A 294 -11.20 14.94 10.42
N ILE A 295 -11.43 13.62 10.40
CA ILE A 295 -12.59 13.00 11.07
C ILE A 295 -12.49 13.18 12.59
N MET A 296 -11.32 12.97 13.18
CA MET A 296 -11.08 13.20 14.60
C MET A 296 -11.31 14.68 14.96
N GLY A 297 -10.82 15.61 14.15
CA GLY A 297 -11.04 17.04 14.34
C GLY A 297 -12.52 17.44 14.32
N ASN A 298 -13.32 16.86 13.43
CA ASN A 298 -14.78 17.07 13.41
C ASN A 298 -15.45 16.54 14.69
N LEU A 299 -14.99 15.40 15.22
CA LEU A 299 -15.51 14.83 16.45
C LEU A 299 -15.13 15.68 17.67
N ASP A 300 -13.91 16.21 17.71
CA ASP A 300 -13.45 17.15 18.73
C ASP A 300 -14.26 18.46 18.68
N GLU A 301 -14.49 19.01 17.48
CA GLU A 301 -15.29 20.23 17.30
C GLU A 301 -16.72 20.03 17.80
N LEU A 302 -17.35 18.88 17.51
CA LEU A 302 -18.67 18.52 18.03
C LEU A 302 -18.67 18.49 19.57
N ALA A 303 -17.71 17.77 20.17
CA ALA A 303 -17.62 17.60 21.62
C ALA A 303 -17.35 18.93 22.35
N ILE A 304 -16.43 19.74 21.83
CA ILE A 304 -16.09 21.06 22.38
C ILE A 304 -17.29 22.00 22.26
N THR A 305 -17.93 22.07 21.09
CA THR A 305 -19.05 22.97 20.84
C THR A 305 -20.25 22.61 21.72
N LEU A 306 -20.57 21.32 21.84
CA LEU A 306 -21.63 20.83 22.73
C LEU A 306 -21.34 21.21 24.18
N SER A 307 -20.15 20.85 24.68
CA SER A 307 -19.75 21.07 26.06
C SER A 307 -19.78 22.57 26.42
N GLN A 308 -19.15 23.42 25.60
CA GLN A 308 -19.10 24.86 25.84
C GLN A 308 -20.48 25.51 25.78
N SER A 309 -21.29 25.17 24.77
CA SER A 309 -22.63 25.75 24.60
C SER A 309 -23.55 25.35 25.75
N PHE A 310 -23.51 24.07 26.14
CA PHE A 310 -24.33 23.57 27.24
C PHE A 310 -23.88 24.16 28.58
N ASN A 311 -22.57 24.15 28.88
CA ASN A 311 -22.03 24.70 30.12
C ASN A 311 -22.28 26.20 30.26
N THR A 312 -22.23 26.96 29.16
CA THR A 312 -22.54 28.40 29.18
C THR A 312 -23.93 28.67 29.75
N ILE A 313 -24.92 27.84 29.41
CA ILE A 313 -26.28 27.95 29.92
C ILE A 313 -26.37 27.33 31.33
N HIS A 314 -25.86 26.11 31.52
CA HIS A 314 -25.96 25.36 32.78
C HIS A 314 -25.39 26.14 33.98
N ARG A 315 -24.25 26.82 33.80
CA ARG A 315 -23.60 27.62 34.85
C ARG A 315 -24.44 28.79 35.36
N THR A 316 -25.44 29.24 34.59
CA THR A 316 -26.36 30.31 35.01
C THR A 316 -27.50 29.80 35.91
N GLY A 317 -27.68 28.48 36.00
CA GLY A 317 -28.70 27.83 36.81
C GLY A 317 -28.30 27.65 38.28
N PHE A 318 -29.22 27.05 39.03
CA PHE A 318 -29.05 26.69 40.44
C PHE A 318 -29.26 25.18 40.65
N GLY A 319 -28.37 24.56 41.42
CA GLY A 319 -28.50 23.20 41.95
C GLY A 319 -29.58 23.10 43.02
N LEU A 320 -29.90 21.87 43.45
CA LEU A 320 -30.89 21.63 44.52
C LEU A 320 -30.42 22.18 45.87
N ASP A 321 -29.11 22.25 46.06
CA ASP A 321 -28.42 22.82 47.23
C ASP A 321 -28.17 24.33 47.11
N GLY A 322 -28.60 24.94 46.01
CA GLY A 322 -28.39 26.36 45.71
C GLY A 322 -27.01 26.69 45.12
N THR A 323 -26.19 25.69 44.77
CA THR A 323 -24.91 25.92 44.06
C THR A 323 -25.15 26.46 42.67
N THR A 324 -24.17 27.21 42.14
CA THR A 324 -24.23 27.81 40.80
C THR A 324 -22.83 27.83 40.18
N GLY A 325 -22.74 28.05 38.87
CA GLY A 325 -21.47 28.14 38.15
C GLY A 325 -20.78 26.81 37.84
N VAL A 326 -21.48 25.67 38.04
CA VAL A 326 -20.97 24.30 37.82
C VAL A 326 -21.08 23.91 36.34
N ASN A 327 -20.03 23.27 35.80
CA ASN A 327 -20.03 22.69 34.45
C ASN A 327 -20.79 21.36 34.46
N PHE A 328 -21.61 21.13 33.45
CA PHE A 328 -22.23 19.83 33.24
C PHE A 328 -21.28 18.88 32.53
N PHE A 329 -20.58 19.33 31.48
CA PHE A 329 -19.57 18.54 30.78
C PHE A 329 -18.18 19.06 31.14
N ASP A 330 -17.24 18.17 31.45
CA ASP A 330 -15.85 18.54 31.65
C ASP A 330 -14.99 18.02 30.50
N LEU A 331 -14.17 18.90 29.92
CA LEU A 331 -13.28 18.62 28.79
C LEU A 331 -11.85 18.24 29.26
N GLY A 332 -11.58 18.31 30.56
CA GLY A 332 -10.25 18.15 31.15
C GLY A 332 -9.39 19.42 30.99
N SER A 333 -8.41 19.61 31.88
CA SER A 333 -7.45 20.72 31.79
C SER A 333 -6.34 20.40 30.77
N SER A 334 -6.11 21.32 29.83
CA SER A 334 -4.90 21.36 29.01
C SER A 334 -3.71 21.77 29.90
N GLU A 335 -3.13 20.82 30.65
CA GLU A 335 -1.85 21.06 31.31
C GLU A 335 -0.71 20.84 30.32
N THR A 336 0.08 21.90 30.14
CA THR A 336 1.31 22.04 29.33
C THR A 336 1.09 22.23 27.82
N GLY A 337 1.68 23.31 27.30
CA GLY A 337 1.58 23.80 25.94
C GLY A 337 2.24 22.93 24.87
N GLU A 338 1.94 21.63 24.85
CA GLU A 338 1.99 20.87 23.61
C GLU A 338 0.65 21.06 22.90
N THR A 339 0.65 21.93 21.90
CA THR A 339 -0.45 22.03 20.92
C THR A 339 -0.57 20.72 20.15
N ARG A 340 -1.31 19.76 20.69
CA ARG A 340 -1.95 18.68 19.92
C ARG A 340 -3.41 18.50 20.40
N PRO A 341 -4.43 18.80 19.55
CA PRO A 341 -5.79 19.10 20.02
C PRO A 341 -6.71 17.89 20.28
N TRP A 342 -6.25 16.65 20.03
CA TRP A 342 -7.12 15.48 19.80
C TRP A 342 -7.20 14.49 20.97
N SER A 343 -7.41 14.98 22.19
CA SER A 343 -7.56 14.08 23.32
C SER A 343 -8.69 14.52 24.23
N ILE A 344 -9.84 13.83 24.13
CA ILE A 344 -10.65 13.51 25.31
C ILE A 344 -9.78 12.56 26.15
N ARG A 345 -8.77 13.12 26.80
CA ARG A 345 -7.80 12.38 27.61
C ARG A 345 -8.57 11.84 28.80
N GLY A 346 -8.50 10.53 28.97
CA GLY A 346 -9.24 9.80 29.98
C GLY A 346 -8.91 10.27 31.40
N SER A 347 -9.70 11.22 31.89
CA SER A 347 -10.13 11.40 33.27
C SER A 347 -11.06 12.60 33.27
N GLU A 348 -12.31 12.41 33.68
CA GLU A 348 -13.28 13.49 33.93
C GLU A 348 -13.97 14.11 32.69
N PHE A 349 -14.54 13.27 31.82
CA PHE A 349 -15.74 13.67 31.07
C PHE A 349 -16.94 12.98 31.73
N VAL A 350 -17.22 13.38 32.98
CA VAL A 350 -18.34 12.88 33.79
C VAL A 350 -19.34 14.02 33.96
N PRO A 351 -20.64 13.80 33.74
CA PRO A 351 -21.63 14.79 34.08
C PRO A 351 -21.70 14.98 35.58
N GLU A 352 -21.28 16.15 36.05
CA GLU A 352 -21.27 16.49 37.47
C GLU A 352 -22.64 17.09 37.84
N ILE A 353 -23.55 16.24 38.33
CA ILE A 353 -24.80 16.67 38.98
C ILE A 353 -24.69 16.24 40.45
N ASP A 354 -24.33 17.18 41.31
CA ASP A 354 -24.20 17.06 42.77
C ASP A 354 -23.12 16.07 43.28
N LYS A 355 -21.96 16.62 43.69
CA LYS A 355 -21.16 15.96 44.73
C LYS A 355 -21.92 16.09 46.06
N PRO A 356 -22.21 15.01 46.80
CA PRO A 356 -22.51 15.17 48.22
C PRO A 356 -21.26 15.80 48.85
N LEU A 357 -21.45 16.87 49.62
CA LEU A 357 -20.40 17.38 50.48
C LEU A 357 -19.93 16.22 51.36
N ASP A 358 -18.66 15.82 51.21
CA ASP A 358 -17.99 15.00 52.21
C ASP A 358 -18.13 15.74 53.54
N GLY A 359 -18.98 15.21 54.42
CA GLY A 359 -19.20 15.71 55.75
C GLY A 359 -18.11 15.21 56.67
N ASP A 360 -17.33 16.15 57.22
CA ASP A 360 -16.69 16.03 58.54
C ASP A 360 -17.75 16.06 59.67
#